data_AF-A0A934H760-F1
#
_entry.id   AF-A0A934H760-F1
#
_cell.length_a   1.000
_cell.length_b   1.000
_cell.length_c   1.000
_cell.angle_alpha   90.00
_cell.angle_beta   90.00
_cell.angle_gamma   90.00
#
_symmetry.space_group_name_H-M   'P 1'
#
loop_
_entity.id
_entity.type
_entity.pdbx_description
1 polymer ?
#
loop_
_entity_poly.entity_id
_entity_poly.type
_entity_poly.pdbx_seq_one_letter_code
_entity_poly.pdbx_strand_id
1 'polypeptide(L)'
;MPDVEKTVFISYRRSHYPFVALSTFMDLRAHDYDVFIDVEGIDSRPFDPVVLNQISARAHFLIVLTPGALDHCADPDDWMCREIEYAIKLQRNIVPILVGMFAFAGIENLLTGRLVELTRFNGLQWLYPDFDLVLERLRTGFLNQPFYGVIRPTPTAERAVVRSKLEKATRRYVGLIAERYFSHGNLLHDLGNDQGAIENYSEAIRLNPKHAQTYLSRALVYEKQGEYQKALADYDAALHIIPHDMLVKKWRTEVLKIMKK
;
A
#
# COMPACT_ATOMS: atom_id res chain seq x y z
N MET A 1 26.32 -22.42 -10.05
CA MET A 1 26.09 -21.74 -8.76
C MET A 1 24.63 -21.33 -8.75
N PRO A 2 23.93 -21.30 -7.60
CA PRO A 2 22.54 -20.85 -7.60
C PRO A 2 22.49 -19.38 -7.99
N ASP A 3 21.53 -19.03 -8.83
CA ASP A 3 21.31 -17.65 -9.28
C ASP A 3 20.57 -16.84 -8.20
N VAL A 4 20.63 -15.51 -8.35
CA VAL A 4 19.84 -14.59 -7.52
C VAL A 4 18.41 -14.58 -8.05
N GLU A 5 17.47 -15.01 -7.21
CA GLU A 5 16.07 -15.16 -7.58
C GLU A 5 15.29 -13.86 -7.35
N LYS A 6 14.81 -13.22 -8.42
CA LYS A 6 14.00 -11.99 -8.31
C LYS A 6 12.52 -12.26 -8.06
N THR A 7 12.19 -13.16 -7.12
CA THR A 7 10.81 -13.57 -6.83
C THR A 7 10.49 -13.35 -5.35
N VAL A 8 9.45 -12.55 -5.07
CA VAL A 8 9.17 -12.02 -3.71
C VAL A 8 7.70 -12.17 -3.33
N PHE A 9 7.42 -12.78 -2.19
CA PHE A 9 6.10 -12.74 -1.55
C PHE A 9 6.11 -11.70 -0.42
N ILE A 10 5.08 -10.87 -0.31
CA ILE A 10 4.93 -9.88 0.76
C ILE A 10 3.73 -10.25 1.64
N SER A 11 4.02 -10.60 2.90
CA SER A 11 3.02 -10.76 3.96
C SER A 11 2.94 -9.49 4.82
N TYR A 12 1.74 -9.02 5.14
CA TYR A 12 1.52 -7.84 5.96
C TYR A 12 0.11 -7.84 6.56
N ARG A 13 -0.04 -7.39 7.80
CA ARG A 13 -1.35 -7.35 8.47
C ARG A 13 -2.33 -6.43 7.72
N ARG A 14 -3.31 -7.02 7.02
CA ARG A 14 -4.24 -6.31 6.10
C ARG A 14 -5.17 -5.30 6.77
N SER A 15 -5.42 -5.46 8.07
CA SER A 15 -6.18 -4.51 8.90
C SER A 15 -5.36 -3.28 9.32
N HIS A 16 -4.04 -3.29 9.13
CA HIS A 16 -3.15 -2.17 9.46
C HIS A 16 -2.72 -1.42 8.21
N TYR A 17 -2.24 -0.18 8.41
CA TYR A 17 -1.84 0.77 7.37
C TYR A 17 -0.97 0.11 6.28
N PRO A 18 -1.51 -0.14 5.06
CA PRO A 18 -0.90 -1.02 4.06
C PRO A 18 0.24 -0.37 3.26
N PHE A 19 0.56 0.89 3.55
CA PHE A 19 1.47 1.70 2.74
C PHE A 19 2.83 1.04 2.58
N VAL A 20 3.45 0.56 3.67
CA VAL A 20 4.79 -0.05 3.61
C VAL A 20 4.81 -1.29 2.72
N ALA A 21 3.79 -2.13 2.82
CA ALA A 21 3.69 -3.33 1.99
C ALA A 21 3.48 -2.97 0.51
N LEU A 22 2.62 -1.99 0.23
CA LEU A 22 2.30 -1.59 -1.14
C LEU A 22 3.39 -0.74 -1.80
N SER A 23 4.10 0.10 -1.04
CA SER A 23 5.27 0.83 -1.55
C SER A 23 6.39 -0.13 -1.88
N THR A 24 6.67 -1.10 -1.00
CA THR A 24 7.62 -2.18 -1.27
C THR A 24 7.23 -2.99 -2.50
N PHE A 25 5.96 -3.35 -2.64
CA PHE A 25 5.43 -4.03 -3.83
C PHE A 25 5.71 -3.27 -5.12
N MET A 26 5.41 -1.96 -5.14
CA MET A 26 5.57 -1.14 -6.34
C MET A 26 7.04 -0.88 -6.68
N ASP A 27 7.87 -0.61 -5.68
CA ASP A 27 9.30 -0.40 -5.84
C ASP A 27 9.97 -1.65 -6.42
N LEU A 28 9.74 -2.82 -5.84
CA LEU A 28 10.34 -4.06 -6.32
C LEU A 28 9.91 -4.39 -7.76
N ARG A 29 8.64 -4.17 -8.10
CA ARG A 29 8.16 -4.36 -9.49
C ARG A 29 8.78 -3.37 -10.48
N ALA A 30 9.11 -2.16 -10.04
CA ALA A 30 9.86 -1.19 -10.86
C ALA A 30 11.33 -1.61 -11.10
N HIS A 31 11.82 -2.61 -10.36
CA HIS A 31 13.19 -3.15 -10.44
C HIS A 31 13.23 -4.63 -10.90
N ASP A 32 12.23 -5.02 -11.69
CA ASP A 32 12.12 -6.34 -12.35
C ASP A 32 11.95 -7.54 -11.40
N TYR A 33 11.39 -7.34 -10.21
CA TYR A 33 10.99 -8.45 -9.34
C TYR A 33 9.58 -8.96 -9.69
N ASP A 34 9.40 -10.29 -9.70
CA ASP A 34 8.09 -10.93 -9.66
C ASP A 34 7.58 -10.93 -8.21
N VAL A 35 6.70 -9.98 -7.90
CA VAL A 35 6.19 -9.76 -6.56
C VAL A 35 4.73 -10.18 -6.46
N PHE A 36 4.42 -10.99 -5.45
CA PHE A 36 3.04 -11.24 -5.03
C PHE A 36 2.74 -10.62 -3.67
N ILE A 37 1.60 -9.97 -3.60
CA ILE A 37 0.99 -9.44 -2.39
C ILE A 37 -0.50 -9.68 -2.48
N ASP A 38 -1.10 -10.16 -1.40
CA ASP A 38 -2.56 -10.28 -1.31
C ASP A 38 -3.11 -9.12 -0.48
N VAL A 39 -3.96 -8.30 -1.11
CA VAL A 39 -4.52 -7.07 -0.51
C VAL A 39 -5.97 -7.21 -0.09
N GLU A 40 -6.55 -8.38 -0.30
CA GLU A 40 -7.96 -8.65 0.00
C GLU A 40 -8.11 -8.92 1.50
N GLY A 41 -8.84 -8.03 2.18
CA GLY A 41 -9.16 -8.15 3.61
C GLY A 41 -10.42 -8.99 3.84
N ILE A 42 -10.27 -9.93 4.76
CA ILE A 42 -11.20 -10.89 5.40
C ILE A 42 -12.67 -10.44 5.45
N ASP A 43 -13.53 -11.12 4.69
CA ASP A 43 -14.95 -11.29 5.06
C ASP A 43 -15.58 -12.59 4.51
N SER A 44 -14.84 -13.46 3.80
CA SER A 44 -15.42 -14.75 3.40
C SER A 44 -14.38 -15.76 2.92
N ARG A 45 -14.45 -16.97 3.52
CA ARG A 45 -14.03 -18.31 3.03
C ARG A 45 -12.80 -18.93 3.70
N PRO A 46 -12.73 -20.28 3.72
CA PRO A 46 -11.53 -21.00 4.12
C PRO A 46 -10.31 -20.49 3.36
N PHE A 47 -9.19 -20.46 4.09
CA PHE A 47 -7.85 -20.10 3.64
C PHE A 47 -7.61 -20.33 2.14
N ASP A 48 -7.28 -19.26 1.39
CA ASP A 48 -7.10 -19.24 -0.06
C ASP A 48 -5.83 -20.04 -0.47
N PRO A 49 -5.97 -21.22 -1.11
CA PRO A 49 -4.82 -22.04 -1.50
C PRO A 49 -3.87 -21.33 -2.47
N VAL A 50 -4.36 -20.34 -3.23
CA VAL A 50 -3.54 -19.55 -4.16
C VAL A 50 -2.39 -18.89 -3.42
N VAL A 51 -2.63 -18.42 -2.18
CA VAL A 51 -1.62 -17.71 -1.38
C VAL A 51 -0.42 -18.62 -1.07
N LEU A 52 -0.63 -19.87 -0.62
CA LEU A 52 0.48 -20.79 -0.36
C LEU A 52 1.20 -21.20 -1.62
N ASN A 53 0.47 -21.36 -2.73
CA ASN A 53 1.09 -21.61 -4.03
C ASN A 53 1.97 -20.43 -4.45
N GLN A 54 1.57 -19.20 -4.14
CA GLN A 54 2.41 -18.04 -4.38
C GLN A 54 3.64 -17.97 -3.47
N ILE A 55 3.54 -18.37 -2.19
CA ILE A 55 4.71 -18.52 -1.31
C ILE A 55 5.65 -19.62 -1.85
N SER A 56 5.09 -20.69 -2.40
CA SER A 56 5.86 -21.78 -2.99
C SER A 56 6.60 -21.39 -4.27
N ALA A 57 6.07 -20.40 -4.99
CA ALA A 57 6.60 -19.91 -6.26
C ALA A 57 7.69 -18.84 -6.12
N ARG A 58 8.04 -18.42 -4.90
CA ARG A 58 8.96 -17.30 -4.66
C ARG A 58 10.10 -17.70 -3.74
N ALA A 59 11.28 -17.14 -3.99
CA ALA A 59 12.47 -17.38 -3.18
C ALA A 59 12.47 -16.58 -1.88
N HIS A 60 11.99 -15.33 -1.96
CA HIS A 60 12.03 -14.38 -0.86
C HIS A 60 10.64 -14.18 -0.25
N PHE A 61 10.60 -14.04 1.07
CA PHE A 61 9.37 -13.82 1.83
C PHE A 61 9.57 -12.63 2.77
N LEU A 62 8.95 -11.50 2.42
CA LEU A 62 8.97 -10.28 3.22
C LEU A 62 7.81 -10.29 4.20
N ILE A 63 8.08 -9.84 5.42
CA ILE A 63 7.05 -9.73 6.47
C ILE A 63 7.04 -8.30 6.96
N VAL A 64 5.99 -7.55 6.69
CA VAL A 64 5.85 -6.19 7.22
C VAL A 64 5.27 -6.26 8.62
N LEU A 65 6.10 -5.92 9.61
CA LEU A 65 5.81 -5.96 11.03
C LEU A 65 5.59 -4.55 11.56
N THR A 66 4.34 -4.10 11.54
CA THR A 66 3.88 -2.92 12.28
C THR A 66 3.58 -3.27 13.73
N PRO A 67 3.50 -2.29 14.66
CA PRO A 67 2.94 -2.55 15.99
C PRO A 67 1.59 -3.27 15.88
N GLY A 68 1.42 -4.33 16.66
CA GLY A 68 0.24 -5.18 16.66
C GLY A 68 0.11 -6.18 15.48
N ALA A 69 1.08 -6.24 14.56
CA ALA A 69 0.98 -7.12 13.39
C ALA A 69 0.85 -8.61 13.73
N LEU A 70 1.34 -9.02 14.90
CA LEU A 70 1.35 -10.41 15.38
C LEU A 70 0.33 -10.69 16.50
N ASP A 71 -0.51 -9.72 16.87
CA ASP A 71 -1.45 -9.84 18.01
C ASP A 71 -2.43 -11.01 17.86
N HIS A 72 -2.75 -11.37 16.62
CA HIS A 72 -3.64 -12.46 16.29
C HIS A 72 -2.94 -13.82 16.11
N CYS A 73 -1.61 -13.92 16.28
CA CYS A 73 -0.89 -15.19 16.09
C CYS A 73 -1.17 -16.25 17.15
N ALA A 74 -1.91 -15.93 18.21
CA ALA A 74 -2.46 -16.93 19.11
C ALA A 74 -3.62 -17.73 18.48
N ASP A 75 -4.26 -17.19 17.43
CA ASP A 75 -5.29 -17.88 16.67
C ASP A 75 -4.64 -18.78 15.59
N PRO A 76 -4.84 -20.11 15.63
CA PRO A 76 -4.27 -21.02 14.63
C PRO A 76 -4.83 -20.80 13.21
N ASP A 77 -5.98 -20.13 13.08
CA ASP A 77 -6.56 -19.78 11.79
C ASP A 77 -6.09 -18.42 11.26
N ASP A 78 -5.22 -17.71 11.99
CA ASP A 78 -4.66 -16.45 11.52
C ASP A 78 -3.84 -16.64 10.24
N TRP A 79 -4.32 -16.01 9.18
CA TRP A 79 -3.76 -16.18 7.84
C TRP A 79 -2.30 -15.72 7.77
N MET A 80 -1.92 -14.64 8.46
CA MET A 80 -0.56 -14.07 8.36
C MET A 80 0.43 -15.03 9.00
N CYS A 81 0.07 -15.55 10.17
CA CYS A 81 0.93 -16.46 10.91
C CYS A 81 1.06 -17.79 10.15
N ARG A 82 -0.01 -18.28 9.50
CA ARG A 82 0.05 -19.43 8.59
C ARG A 82 0.94 -19.21 7.37
N GLU A 83 0.90 -18.02 6.75
CA GLU A 83 1.80 -17.67 5.65
C GLU A 83 3.27 -17.72 6.12
N ILE A 84 3.56 -17.16 7.30
CA ILE A 84 4.89 -17.13 7.91
C ILE A 84 5.40 -18.56 8.18
N GLU A 85 4.63 -19.37 8.90
CA GLU A 85 5.04 -20.73 9.25
C GLU A 85 5.28 -21.59 8.01
N TYR A 86 4.47 -21.38 6.96
CA TYR A 86 4.65 -22.05 5.68
C TYR A 86 5.92 -21.60 4.96
N ALA A 87 6.24 -20.30 4.97
CA ALA A 87 7.48 -19.79 4.41
C ALA A 87 8.73 -20.34 5.14
N ILE A 88 8.66 -20.44 6.48
CA ILE A 88 9.71 -21.06 7.31
C ILE A 88 9.87 -22.54 6.93
N LYS A 89 8.77 -23.28 6.85
CA LYS A 89 8.78 -24.69 6.43
C LYS A 89 9.42 -24.89 5.05
N LEU A 90 9.21 -23.96 4.14
CA LEU A 90 9.77 -23.98 2.79
C LEU A 90 11.19 -23.42 2.69
N GLN A 91 11.78 -22.97 3.80
CA GLN A 91 13.12 -22.38 3.86
C GLN A 91 13.29 -21.21 2.88
N ARG A 92 12.27 -20.34 2.82
CA ARG A 92 12.38 -19.07 2.07
C ARG A 92 13.43 -18.18 2.70
N ASN A 93 14.00 -17.28 1.91
CA ASN A 93 14.76 -16.16 2.47
C ASN A 93 13.77 -15.20 3.13
N ILE A 94 13.64 -15.29 4.45
CA ILE A 94 12.70 -14.48 5.23
C ILE A 94 13.36 -13.18 5.64
N VAL A 95 12.69 -12.06 5.34
CA VAL A 95 13.16 -10.72 5.68
C VAL A 95 12.05 -9.99 6.44
N PRO A 96 12.13 -9.92 7.78
CA PRO A 96 11.25 -9.07 8.57
C PRO A 96 11.53 -7.59 8.27
N ILE A 97 10.51 -6.82 7.90
CA ILE A 97 10.55 -5.36 7.77
C ILE A 97 9.92 -4.78 9.03
N LEU A 98 10.74 -4.21 9.91
CA LEU A 98 10.32 -3.69 11.22
C LEU A 98 9.88 -2.23 11.06
N VAL A 99 8.61 -1.94 11.34
CA VAL A 99 8.02 -0.62 11.09
C VAL A 99 7.74 0.12 12.38
N GLY A 100 8.17 1.37 12.45
CA GLY A 100 7.95 2.22 13.62
C GLY A 100 8.56 1.61 14.88
N MET A 101 7.75 1.50 15.94
CA MET A 101 8.17 0.98 17.25
C MET A 101 8.00 -0.53 17.40
N PHE A 102 7.82 -1.29 16.31
CA PHE A 102 7.69 -2.74 16.42
C PHE A 102 8.97 -3.35 17.02
N ALA A 103 8.79 -4.24 18.01
CA ALA A 103 9.86 -5.01 18.62
C ALA A 103 9.34 -6.42 18.96
N PHE A 104 10.24 -7.41 18.95
CA PHE A 104 9.91 -8.77 19.40
C PHE A 104 9.87 -8.90 20.94
N ALA A 105 10.53 -7.99 21.65
CA ALA A 105 10.52 -7.97 23.11
C ALA A 105 9.10 -7.69 23.62
N GLY A 106 8.62 -8.53 24.55
CA GLY A 106 7.30 -8.38 25.17
C GLY A 106 6.15 -9.05 24.42
N ILE A 107 6.41 -9.74 23.31
CA ILE A 107 5.41 -10.53 22.57
C ILE A 107 5.78 -12.02 22.47
N GLU A 108 6.68 -12.51 23.33
CA GLU A 108 7.21 -13.87 23.29
C GLU A 108 6.09 -14.92 23.42
N ASN A 109 5.02 -14.61 24.17
CA ASN A 109 3.85 -15.45 24.34
C ASN A 109 3.04 -15.63 23.04
N LEU A 110 3.16 -14.73 22.07
CA LEU A 110 2.49 -14.80 20.77
C LEU A 110 3.29 -15.63 19.76
N LEU A 111 4.58 -15.87 20.01
CA LEU A 111 5.51 -16.55 19.10
C LEU A 111 5.58 -18.05 19.37
N THR A 112 4.48 -18.76 19.13
CA THR A 112 4.40 -20.21 19.31
C THR A 112 4.83 -20.98 18.05
N GLY A 113 5.09 -22.28 18.17
CA GLY A 113 5.38 -23.14 17.02
C GLY A 113 6.63 -22.70 16.24
N ARG A 114 6.51 -22.54 14.92
CA ARG A 114 7.63 -22.07 14.08
C ARG A 114 7.82 -20.56 14.16
N LEU A 115 6.84 -19.80 14.65
CA LEU A 115 6.92 -18.34 14.71
C LEU A 115 8.06 -17.84 15.61
N VAL A 116 8.51 -18.64 16.59
CA VAL A 116 9.67 -18.32 17.41
C VAL A 116 10.94 -18.09 16.58
N GLU A 117 11.04 -18.72 15.40
CA GLU A 117 12.16 -18.56 14.49
C GLU A 117 12.24 -17.14 13.89
N LEU A 118 11.14 -16.38 13.89
CA LEU A 118 11.12 -14.99 13.39
C LEU A 118 12.18 -14.11 14.04
N THR A 119 12.42 -14.31 15.33
CA THR A 119 13.39 -13.56 16.14
C THR A 119 14.84 -13.76 15.69
N ARG A 120 15.11 -14.78 14.86
CA ARG A 120 16.45 -15.16 14.40
C ARG A 120 16.80 -14.61 13.03
N PHE A 121 15.81 -14.12 12.26
CA PHE A 121 16.07 -13.54 10.95
C PHE A 121 16.56 -12.09 11.08
N ASN A 122 17.48 -11.71 10.20
CA ASN A 122 17.96 -10.34 10.12
C ASN A 122 16.82 -9.42 9.65
N GLY A 123 16.41 -8.49 10.50
CA GLY A 123 15.37 -7.52 10.18
C GLY A 123 15.90 -6.30 9.43
N LEU A 124 15.09 -5.76 8.52
CA LEU A 124 15.26 -4.46 7.90
C LEU A 124 14.40 -3.43 8.64
N GLN A 125 15.04 -2.45 9.29
CA GLN A 125 14.30 -1.35 9.93
C GLN A 125 13.76 -0.39 8.86
N TRP A 126 12.45 -0.14 8.90
CA TRP A 126 11.80 0.89 8.10
C TRP A 126 11.97 2.26 8.76
N LEU A 127 12.64 3.17 8.05
CA LEU A 127 12.94 4.53 8.51
C LEU A 127 12.10 5.53 7.73
N TYR A 128 11.48 6.47 8.45
CA TYR A 128 10.81 7.64 7.87
C TYR A 128 11.68 8.88 8.09
N PRO A 129 11.69 9.87 7.17
CA PRO A 129 10.95 9.90 5.90
C PRO A 129 11.66 9.18 4.73
N ASP A 130 12.92 8.76 4.89
CA ASP A 130 13.80 8.30 3.80
C ASP A 130 13.61 6.82 3.43
N PHE A 131 12.41 6.46 2.98
CA PHE A 131 12.11 5.06 2.63
C PHE A 131 12.82 4.57 1.35
N ASP A 132 13.28 5.46 0.46
CA ASP A 132 14.00 5.06 -0.77
C ASP A 132 15.31 4.31 -0.47
N LEU A 133 16.07 4.78 0.54
CA LEU A 133 17.29 4.12 1.00
C LEU A 133 17.00 2.74 1.62
N VAL A 134 15.89 2.63 2.35
CA VAL A 134 15.44 1.35 2.93
C VAL A 134 15.16 0.34 1.82
N LEU A 135 14.45 0.78 0.77
CA LEU A 135 14.12 -0.06 -0.38
C LEU A 135 15.36 -0.43 -1.20
N GLU A 136 16.32 0.49 -1.37
CA GLU A 136 17.61 0.17 -1.98
C GLU A 136 18.37 -0.89 -1.19
N ARG A 137 18.44 -0.74 0.14
CA ARG A 137 19.08 -1.73 1.03
C ARG A 137 18.39 -3.08 0.99
N LEU A 138 17.06 -3.11 0.90
CA LEU A 138 16.29 -4.34 0.69
C LEU A 138 16.77 -5.06 -0.58
N ARG A 139 16.79 -4.37 -1.72
CA ARG A 139 17.17 -4.95 -3.01
C ARG A 139 18.62 -5.42 -3.03
N THR A 140 19.55 -4.55 -2.62
CA THR A 140 20.99 -4.76 -2.78
C THR A 140 21.62 -5.64 -1.71
N GLY A 141 21.02 -5.70 -0.51
CA GLY A 141 21.55 -6.46 0.63
C GLY A 141 20.76 -7.72 0.96
N PHE A 142 19.44 -7.61 1.08
CA PHE A 142 18.61 -8.72 1.58
C PHE A 142 18.11 -9.65 0.48
N LEU A 143 17.86 -9.12 -0.72
CA LEU A 143 17.34 -9.87 -1.87
C LEU A 143 18.42 -10.26 -2.89
N ASN A 144 19.63 -9.70 -2.76
CA ASN A 144 20.74 -9.98 -3.67
C ASN A 144 21.62 -11.11 -3.13
N GLN A 145 21.03 -12.29 -2.89
CA GLN A 145 21.74 -13.46 -2.41
C GLN A 145 21.29 -14.75 -3.13
N PRO A 146 22.19 -15.74 -3.30
CA PRO A 146 21.83 -17.01 -3.92
C PRO A 146 20.73 -17.72 -3.14
N PHE A 147 19.75 -18.30 -3.85
CA PHE A 147 18.70 -19.10 -3.26
C PHE A 147 18.91 -20.60 -3.52
N TYR A 148 18.82 -21.42 -2.47
CA TYR A 148 19.09 -22.86 -2.54
C TYR A 148 17.83 -23.73 -2.36
N GLY A 149 16.68 -23.13 -2.05
CA GLY A 149 15.44 -23.86 -1.83
C GLY A 149 14.71 -24.26 -3.11
N VAL A 150 13.64 -25.03 -2.98
CA VAL A 150 12.82 -25.47 -4.11
C VAL A 150 11.76 -24.41 -4.45
N ILE A 151 11.75 -23.93 -5.69
CA ILE A 151 10.69 -23.08 -6.24
C ILE A 151 9.69 -23.98 -6.97
N ARG A 152 8.40 -23.83 -6.62
CA ARG A 152 7.28 -24.48 -7.33
C ARG A 152 6.52 -23.40 -8.09
N PRO A 153 6.63 -23.33 -9.43
CA PRO A 153 6.02 -22.26 -10.20
C PRO A 153 4.52 -22.13 -9.96
N THR A 154 4.01 -20.90 -10.09
CA THR A 154 2.56 -20.63 -10.02
C THR A 154 1.80 -21.52 -11.00
N PRO A 155 0.81 -22.31 -10.52
CA PRO A 155 -0.01 -23.15 -11.39
C PRO A 155 -0.67 -22.35 -12.52
N THR A 156 -0.69 -22.91 -13.73
CA THR A 156 -1.26 -22.22 -14.90
C THR A 156 -2.72 -21.81 -14.68
N ALA A 157 -3.49 -22.64 -13.97
CA ALA A 157 -4.88 -22.38 -13.61
C ALA A 157 -5.07 -21.14 -12.70
N GLU A 158 -4.04 -20.74 -11.95
CA GLU A 158 -4.12 -19.62 -11.00
C GLU A 158 -3.69 -18.28 -11.61
N ARG A 159 -3.06 -18.28 -12.80
CA ARG A 159 -2.47 -17.07 -13.40
C ARG A 159 -3.46 -15.92 -13.55
N ALA A 160 -4.72 -16.21 -13.89
CA ALA A 160 -5.77 -15.19 -14.03
C ALA A 160 -6.15 -14.57 -12.68
N VAL A 161 -6.30 -15.40 -11.64
CA VAL A 161 -6.63 -14.95 -10.28
C VAL A 161 -5.48 -14.12 -9.71
N VAL A 162 -4.25 -14.60 -9.87
CA VAL A 162 -3.04 -13.86 -9.46
C VAL A 162 -2.98 -12.50 -10.14
N ARG A 163 -3.16 -12.43 -11.47
CA ARG A 163 -3.17 -11.16 -12.20
C ARG A 163 -4.22 -10.18 -11.63
N SER A 164 -5.44 -10.66 -11.40
CA SER A 164 -6.52 -9.86 -10.80
C SER A 164 -6.14 -9.33 -9.40
N LYS A 165 -5.54 -10.16 -8.54
CA LYS A 165 -5.06 -9.73 -7.21
C LYS A 165 -3.97 -8.66 -7.31
N LEU A 166 -3.00 -8.82 -8.21
CA LEU A 166 -1.94 -7.82 -8.42
C LEU A 166 -2.48 -6.50 -8.98
N GLU A 167 -3.45 -6.52 -9.88
CA GLU A 167 -4.12 -5.31 -10.36
C GLU A 167 -4.86 -4.59 -9.23
N LYS A 168 -5.52 -5.33 -8.33
CA LYS A 168 -6.14 -4.75 -7.14
C LYS A 168 -5.11 -4.11 -6.22
N ALA A 169 -3.95 -4.75 -6.03
CA ALA A 169 -2.85 -4.18 -5.24
C ALA A 169 -2.34 -2.87 -5.85
N THR A 170 -2.09 -2.83 -7.16
CA THR A 170 -1.70 -1.60 -7.86
C THR A 170 -2.75 -0.51 -7.73
N ARG A 171 -4.04 -0.83 -7.92
CA ARG A 171 -5.13 0.14 -7.73
C ARG A 171 -5.19 0.68 -6.30
N ARG A 172 -5.04 -0.20 -5.30
CA ARG A 172 -5.03 0.20 -3.87
C ARG A 172 -3.86 1.14 -3.58
N TYR A 173 -2.67 0.83 -4.08
CA TYR A 173 -1.51 1.72 -3.94
C TYR A 173 -1.76 3.09 -4.56
N VAL A 174 -2.22 3.14 -5.81
CA VAL A 174 -2.53 4.41 -6.50
C VAL A 174 -3.53 5.25 -5.72
N GLY A 175 -4.56 4.61 -5.14
CA GLY A 175 -5.53 5.28 -4.26
C GLY A 175 -4.87 5.92 -3.03
N LEU A 176 -3.99 5.19 -2.33
CA LEU A 176 -3.26 5.72 -1.16
C LEU A 176 -2.36 6.90 -1.52
N ILE A 177 -1.69 6.84 -2.69
CA ILE A 177 -0.86 7.95 -3.15
C ILE A 177 -1.73 9.18 -3.47
N ALA A 178 -2.91 8.99 -4.09
CA ALA A 178 -3.86 10.07 -4.32
C ALA A 178 -4.32 10.73 -3.00
N GLU A 179 -4.67 9.92 -1.99
CA GLU A 179 -5.04 10.41 -0.66
C GLU A 179 -3.91 11.19 0.02
N ARG A 180 -2.66 10.73 -0.14
CA ARG A 180 -1.48 11.42 0.39
C ARG A 180 -1.28 12.79 -0.26
N TYR A 181 -1.36 12.87 -1.58
CA TYR A 181 -1.32 14.15 -2.30
C TYR A 181 -2.46 15.07 -1.85
N PHE A 182 -3.68 14.55 -1.73
CA PHE A 182 -4.81 15.33 -1.23
C PHE A 182 -4.55 15.90 0.17
N SER A 183 -4.06 15.06 1.08
CA SER A 183 -3.77 15.45 2.47
C SER A 183 -2.65 16.48 2.54
N HIS A 184 -1.60 16.33 1.73
CA HIS A 184 -0.53 17.30 1.63
C HIS A 184 -1.02 18.63 1.02
N GLY A 185 -1.92 18.58 0.04
CA GLY A 185 -2.55 19.76 -0.52
C GLY A 185 -3.33 20.56 0.54
N ASN A 186 -4.08 19.86 1.41
CA ASN A 186 -4.77 20.51 2.54
C ASN A 186 -3.78 21.19 3.49
N LEU A 187 -2.70 20.50 3.88
CA LEU A 187 -1.68 21.07 4.75
C LEU A 187 -1.04 22.33 4.14
N LEU A 188 -0.73 22.31 2.84
CA LEU A 188 -0.15 23.46 2.16
C LEU A 188 -1.13 24.64 2.09
N HIS A 189 -2.42 24.37 1.86
CA HIS A 189 -3.45 25.40 1.89
C HIS A 189 -3.59 26.03 3.28
N ASP A 190 -3.59 25.21 4.34
CA ASP A 190 -3.64 25.68 5.73
C ASP A 190 -2.42 26.55 6.09
N LEU A 191 -1.26 26.27 5.48
CA LEU A 191 -0.04 27.07 5.59
C LEU A 191 -0.03 28.30 4.67
N GLY A 192 -1.09 28.53 3.90
CA GLY A 192 -1.22 29.67 2.97
C GLY A 192 -0.49 29.47 1.64
N ASN A 193 0.12 28.32 1.39
CA ASN A 193 0.73 27.98 0.10
C ASN A 193 -0.31 27.40 -0.86
N ASP A 194 -1.17 28.29 -1.37
CA ASP A 194 -2.28 27.93 -2.25
C ASP A 194 -1.80 27.32 -3.58
N GLN A 195 -0.66 27.75 -4.12
CA GLN A 195 -0.11 27.21 -5.36
C GLN A 195 0.35 25.75 -5.18
N GLY A 196 1.09 25.46 -4.10
CA GLY A 196 1.50 24.10 -3.77
C GLY A 196 0.30 23.20 -3.46
N ALA A 197 -0.77 23.75 -2.86
CA ALA A 197 -2.02 23.03 -2.65
C ALA A 197 -2.68 22.62 -3.97
N ILE A 198 -2.80 23.56 -4.93
CA ILE A 198 -3.34 23.29 -6.27
C ILE A 198 -2.56 22.19 -6.98
N GLU A 199 -1.23 22.21 -6.93
CA GLU A 199 -0.36 21.18 -7.54
C GLU A 199 -0.62 19.80 -6.93
N ASN A 200 -0.66 19.71 -5.60
CA ASN A 200 -0.93 18.46 -4.90
C ASN A 200 -2.36 17.95 -5.18
N TYR A 201 -3.37 18.82 -5.18
CA TYR A 201 -4.74 18.45 -5.56
C TYR A 201 -4.82 17.96 -7.02
N SER A 202 -4.05 18.56 -7.92
CA SER A 202 -4.01 18.14 -9.32
C SER A 202 -3.42 16.74 -9.48
N GLU A 203 -2.35 16.41 -8.75
CA GLU A 203 -1.80 15.05 -8.74
C GLU A 203 -2.77 14.04 -8.11
N ALA A 204 -3.44 14.42 -7.01
CA ALA A 204 -4.47 13.58 -6.40
C ALA A 204 -5.62 13.28 -7.38
N ILE A 205 -6.11 14.30 -8.12
CA ILE A 205 -7.14 14.14 -9.15
C ILE A 205 -6.66 13.26 -10.30
N ARG A 206 -5.41 13.43 -10.76
CA ARG A 206 -4.83 12.62 -11.84
C ARG A 206 -4.80 11.13 -11.47
N LEU A 207 -4.51 10.81 -10.21
CA LEU A 207 -4.43 9.45 -9.69
C LEU A 207 -5.81 8.87 -9.33
N ASN A 208 -6.71 9.70 -8.79
CA ASN A 208 -8.07 9.31 -8.44
C ASN A 208 -9.09 10.37 -8.93
N PRO A 209 -9.51 10.30 -10.21
CA PRO A 209 -10.43 11.28 -10.78
C PRO A 209 -11.86 11.18 -10.25
N LYS A 210 -12.15 10.19 -9.39
CA LYS A 210 -13.44 10.00 -8.73
C LYS A 210 -13.48 10.56 -7.31
N HIS A 211 -12.43 11.23 -6.85
CA HIS A 211 -12.38 11.81 -5.52
C HIS A 211 -12.97 13.23 -5.51
N ALA A 212 -14.28 13.32 -5.30
CA ALA A 212 -15.03 14.59 -5.33
C ALA A 212 -14.43 15.65 -4.39
N GLN A 213 -14.00 15.25 -3.18
CA GLN A 213 -13.49 16.19 -2.19
C GLN A 213 -12.22 16.91 -2.66
N THR A 214 -11.36 16.28 -3.47
CA THR A 214 -10.18 16.97 -4.00
C THR A 214 -10.56 18.08 -4.99
N TYR A 215 -11.57 17.85 -5.85
CA TYR A 215 -12.09 18.90 -6.71
C TYR A 215 -12.68 20.05 -5.90
N LEU A 216 -13.44 19.75 -4.83
CA LEU A 216 -14.00 20.78 -3.95
C LEU A 216 -12.91 21.61 -3.28
N SER A 217 -11.90 20.97 -2.70
CA SER A 217 -10.80 21.69 -2.08
C SER A 217 -10.07 22.58 -3.09
N ARG A 218 -9.77 22.09 -4.29
CA ARG A 218 -9.12 22.89 -5.33
C ARG A 218 -10.00 24.03 -5.84
N ALA A 219 -11.31 23.82 -5.97
CA ALA A 219 -12.27 24.86 -6.33
C ALA A 219 -12.29 26.01 -5.32
N LEU A 220 -12.26 25.70 -4.02
CA LEU A 220 -12.21 26.72 -2.95
C LEU A 220 -10.92 27.54 -3.02
N VAL A 221 -9.78 26.91 -3.33
CA VAL A 221 -8.51 27.64 -3.53
C VAL A 221 -8.59 28.55 -4.75
N TYR A 222 -9.15 28.08 -5.87
CA TYR A 222 -9.37 28.92 -7.05
C TYR A 222 -10.33 30.09 -6.78
N GLU A 223 -11.40 29.86 -6.03
CA GLU A 223 -12.34 30.93 -5.64
C GLU A 223 -11.64 32.01 -4.81
N LYS A 224 -10.83 31.60 -3.82
CA LYS A 224 -10.00 32.52 -3.00
C LYS A 224 -9.05 33.36 -3.85
N GLN A 225 -8.55 32.81 -4.95
CA GLN A 225 -7.68 33.50 -5.90
C GLN A 225 -8.43 34.35 -6.94
N GLY A 226 -9.77 34.32 -6.96
CA GLY A 226 -10.57 34.99 -7.99
C GLY A 226 -10.62 34.25 -9.34
N GLU A 227 -10.09 33.02 -9.39
CA GLU A 227 -10.04 32.17 -10.59
C GLU A 227 -11.39 31.43 -10.79
N TYR A 228 -12.48 32.20 -10.86
CA TYR A 228 -13.85 31.70 -10.79
C TYR A 228 -14.21 30.69 -11.90
N GLN A 229 -13.65 30.82 -13.10
CA GLN A 229 -13.87 29.85 -14.18
C GLN A 229 -13.32 28.46 -13.83
N LYS A 230 -12.13 28.41 -13.20
CA LYS A 230 -11.52 27.15 -12.77
C LYS A 230 -12.27 26.55 -11.58
N ALA A 231 -12.70 27.39 -10.65
CA ALA A 231 -13.53 26.96 -9.52
C ALA A 231 -14.85 26.33 -10.00
N LEU A 232 -15.54 26.94 -10.97
CA LEU A 232 -16.77 26.37 -11.54
C LEU A 232 -16.54 25.02 -12.21
N ALA A 233 -15.45 24.88 -12.97
CA ALA A 233 -15.11 23.62 -13.62
C ALA A 233 -14.91 22.49 -12.59
N ASP A 234 -14.20 22.78 -11.49
CA ASP A 234 -14.00 21.81 -10.41
C ASP A 234 -15.29 21.52 -9.63
N TYR A 235 -16.17 22.51 -9.41
CA TYR A 235 -17.49 22.26 -8.84
C TYR A 235 -18.37 21.40 -9.75
N ASP A 236 -18.32 21.61 -11.06
CA ASP A 236 -19.03 20.79 -12.04
C ASP A 236 -18.50 19.34 -12.04
N ALA A 237 -17.18 19.18 -11.98
CA ALA A 237 -16.55 17.86 -11.84
C ALA A 237 -16.95 17.16 -10.54
N ALA A 238 -16.96 17.88 -9.42
CA ALA A 238 -17.42 17.34 -8.14
C ALA A 238 -18.90 16.92 -8.21
N LEU A 239 -19.80 17.76 -8.76
CA LEU A 239 -21.22 17.43 -8.94
C LEU A 239 -21.46 16.28 -9.92
N HIS A 240 -20.57 16.05 -10.88
CA HIS A 240 -20.66 14.86 -11.72
C HIS A 240 -20.48 13.57 -10.89
N ILE A 241 -19.66 13.62 -9.83
CA ILE A 241 -19.39 12.49 -8.94
C ILE A 241 -20.45 12.40 -7.82
N ILE A 242 -20.82 13.53 -7.23
CA ILE A 242 -21.79 13.65 -6.12
C ILE A 242 -22.96 14.60 -6.51
N PRO A 243 -23.88 14.16 -7.40
CA PRO A 243 -24.87 15.04 -8.04
C PRO A 243 -25.93 15.66 -7.12
N HIS A 244 -26.05 15.13 -5.90
CA HIS A 244 -27.05 15.58 -4.92
C HIS A 244 -26.43 16.37 -3.76
N ASP A 245 -25.13 16.68 -3.82
CA ASP A 245 -24.50 17.46 -2.76
C ASP A 245 -24.98 18.92 -2.80
N MET A 246 -25.70 19.31 -1.74
CA MET A 246 -26.32 20.64 -1.62
C MET A 246 -25.30 21.74 -1.34
N LEU A 247 -24.18 21.43 -0.66
CA LEU A 247 -23.13 22.40 -0.37
C LEU A 247 -22.40 22.78 -1.66
N VAL A 248 -22.06 21.78 -2.47
CA VAL A 248 -21.38 22.02 -3.76
C VAL A 248 -22.25 22.85 -4.70
N LYS A 249 -23.56 22.53 -4.80
CA LYS A 249 -24.52 23.33 -5.59
C LYS A 249 -24.59 24.77 -5.11
N LYS A 250 -24.57 24.99 -3.79
CA LYS A 250 -24.58 26.32 -3.19
C LYS A 250 -23.32 27.10 -3.57
N TRP A 251 -22.13 26.56 -3.31
CA TRP A 251 -20.86 27.24 -3.62
C TRP A 251 -20.73 27.58 -5.11
N ARG A 252 -21.03 26.63 -5.99
CA ARG A 252 -21.10 26.86 -7.44
C ARG A 252 -22.02 28.02 -7.83
N THR A 253 -23.20 28.08 -7.21
CA THR A 253 -24.19 29.12 -7.51
C THR A 253 -23.71 30.51 -7.05
N GLU A 254 -23.01 30.59 -5.92
CA GLU A 254 -22.41 31.85 -5.46
C GLU A 254 -21.33 32.35 -6.42
N VAL A 255 -20.45 31.46 -6.90
CA VAL A 255 -19.44 31.83 -7.92
C VAL A 255 -20.10 32.35 -9.21
N LEU A 256 -21.18 31.69 -9.67
CA LEU A 256 -21.94 32.16 -10.84
C LEU A 256 -22.55 33.56 -10.65
N LYS A 257 -22.98 33.91 -9.43
CA LYS A 257 -23.50 35.26 -9.13
C LYS A 257 -22.39 36.29 -9.17
N ILE A 258 -21.20 35.96 -8.65
CA ILE A 258 -20.04 36.86 -8.67
C ILE A 258 -19.63 37.16 -10.12
N MET A 259 -19.55 36.14 -10.97
CA MET A 259 -19.17 36.31 -12.39
C MET A 259 -20.17 37.08 -13.26
N LYS A 260 -21.41 37.28 -12.78
CA LYS A 260 -22.47 38.02 -13.47
C LYS A 260 -22.56 39.49 -13.05
N LYS A 261 -21.84 39.89 -12.00
CA LYS A 261 -21.75 41.27 -11.52
C LYS A 261 -20.55 41.96 -12.15
#